data_AF-A0A1G2YVL7-F1
#
_entry.id   AF-A0A1G2YVL7-F1
#
_cell.length_a   1.000
_cell.length_b   1.000
_cell.length_c   1.000
_cell.angle_alpha   90.00
_cell.angle_beta   90.00
_cell.angle_gamma   90.00
#
_symmetry.space_group_name_H-M   'P 1'
#
loop_
_entity.id
_entity.type
_entity.pdbx_description
1 polymer ?
#
loop_
_entity_poly.entity_id
_entity_poly.type
_entity_poly.pdbx_seq_one_letter_code
_entity_poly.pdbx_strand_id
1 'polypeptide(L)'
;MNKLSQILLSMVLCLPPAVCAQSTAASNAPYPASKVITKLTWSPDIVKMKGCISGDNWPIAWVSDSLQITAFCDGRGFSRQAPDLSLGFAKIAGDPPGFSAENFESDADTPMGGGSSGIKASDMIAIDGILYMFVRNYKLTGSDDFTNSRLACSTDLGASWTWADWHFSETFGCPAFVQFGKNYQRARDNYIYIVSQANDSAYGYSPDIVLARVKTERVMERSRYDFFAGLDESSKPLWSPDISKRKPIFTDPKGTQRIAITYNAALRRYILATSHLTGSKATHTAALGVFEAPEPWGPFSTLYYDDHWSVEDGKDCRTYHHRFPPKWISPDGKTMWLLYSGLDCGLYTFCVKKATLEIAPSEAASLRSKADVTGTFSIVAVDPETGVCGAAVASKYPAVGKVVPYARPGVGAFCTQHWHNPEWGEPALDMLAKGSLPEQVLAELLRDDAQRDKRQLAVIDMSGRAANRNPANADPSGTWWGAVSGKYYACQGNTLVGRDVVFAMAKAYEETKGSLADRLMAALIAGDCAGGDHRGRLAAGIRVAKQGVDGYWLELYVDKSDDAVIDLAKQYAALDHEAKGAWRGGRLPWRGRPGLASRWHLASGKEQGQDALATATPYHQLKPGSK
;
A
#
# COMPACT_ATOMS: atom_id res chain seq x y z
N MET A 1 72.30 -52.50 2.80
CA MET A 1 71.29 -53.35 2.13
C MET A 1 69.91 -52.76 2.43
N ASN A 2 69.38 -51.99 1.47
CA ASN A 2 68.11 -52.20 0.73
C ASN A 2 66.84 -52.01 1.59
N LYS A 3 66.08 -50.90 1.43
CA LYS A 3 65.09 -50.58 0.37
C LYS A 3 63.97 -51.62 0.20
N LEU A 4 62.73 -51.19 0.46
CA LEU A 4 61.44 -51.45 -0.25
C LEU A 4 60.29 -51.06 0.71
N SER A 5 59.69 -49.87 0.60
CA SER A 5 58.55 -49.51 -0.27
C SER A 5 57.26 -50.30 0.00
N GLN A 6 56.22 -49.64 0.53
CA GLN A 6 54.89 -49.66 -0.09
C GLN A 6 53.99 -48.53 0.41
N ILE A 7 53.40 -47.85 -0.58
CA ILE A 7 52.36 -46.83 -0.50
C ILE A 7 51.02 -47.55 -0.33
N LEU A 8 50.17 -47.10 0.59
CA LEU A 8 48.73 -47.37 0.51
C LEU A 8 47.93 -46.14 0.94
N LEU A 9 47.27 -45.58 -0.06
CA LEU A 9 46.36 -44.46 -0.07
C LEU A 9 45.11 -44.82 0.76
N SER A 10 44.86 -44.12 1.87
CA SER A 10 43.58 -44.22 2.59
C SER A 10 42.76 -42.96 2.28
N MET A 11 41.68 -43.14 1.52
CA MET A 11 40.65 -42.12 1.31
C MET A 11 40.03 -41.73 2.66
N VAL A 12 40.30 -40.51 3.12
CA VAL A 12 39.50 -39.86 4.16
C VAL A 12 38.39 -39.09 3.44
N LEU A 13 37.18 -39.66 3.44
CA LEU A 13 35.95 -38.93 3.18
C LEU A 13 35.73 -37.95 4.35
N CYS A 14 36.18 -36.70 4.19
CA CYS A 14 35.72 -35.60 5.02
C CYS A 14 34.27 -35.28 4.65
N LEU A 15 33.33 -35.86 5.39
CA LEU A 15 31.95 -35.36 5.48
C LEU A 15 32.00 -33.96 6.14
N PRO A 16 31.35 -32.92 5.58
CA PRO A 16 31.19 -31.67 6.29
C PRO A 16 30.18 -31.85 7.44
N PRO A 17 30.33 -31.15 8.58
CA PRO A 17 29.29 -31.13 9.58
C PRO A 17 28.16 -30.23 9.07
N ALA A 18 27.05 -30.84 8.66
CA ALA A 18 25.79 -30.14 8.45
C ALA A 18 24.69 -30.91 9.19
N VAL A 19 24.30 -30.39 10.34
CA VAL A 19 22.93 -30.49 10.80
C VAL A 19 22.52 -29.07 11.20
N CYS A 20 22.16 -28.26 10.19
CA CYS A 20 21.24 -27.16 10.44
C CYS A 20 19.97 -27.79 11.00
N ALA A 21 19.60 -27.43 12.22
CA ALA A 21 18.34 -27.85 12.82
C ALA A 21 17.19 -27.40 11.91
N GLN A 22 16.65 -28.34 11.14
CA GLN A 22 15.37 -28.17 10.46
C GLN A 22 14.29 -28.25 11.55
N SER A 23 13.77 -27.10 11.96
CA SER A 23 12.61 -27.04 12.84
C SER A 23 11.37 -27.45 12.05
N THR A 24 10.94 -28.70 12.22
CA THR A 24 9.58 -29.16 11.91
C THR A 24 8.68 -28.84 13.10
N ALA A 25 8.34 -27.58 13.32
CA ALA A 25 7.45 -27.22 14.41
C ALA A 25 5.97 -27.34 13.97
N ALA A 26 5.32 -28.45 14.33
CA ALA A 26 3.89 -28.67 14.05
C ALA A 26 3.15 -29.52 15.10
N SER A 27 3.76 -29.98 16.20
CA SER A 27 3.06 -30.87 17.14
C SER A 27 2.14 -30.17 18.15
N ASN A 28 2.23 -28.84 18.30
CA ASN A 28 1.48 -28.05 19.31
C ASN A 28 0.83 -26.75 18.77
N ALA A 29 0.70 -26.58 17.45
CA ALA A 29 0.13 -25.36 16.86
C ALA A 29 -1.42 -25.34 16.96
N PRO A 30 -2.05 -24.17 17.16
CA PRO A 30 -3.52 -24.07 17.32
C PRO A 30 -4.31 -24.32 16.02
N TYR A 31 -3.68 -24.21 14.85
CA TYR A 31 -4.31 -24.37 13.54
C TYR A 31 -3.54 -25.37 12.65
N PRO A 32 -4.22 -26.00 11.67
CA PRO A 32 -3.56 -26.85 10.68
C PRO A 32 -2.46 -26.09 9.91
N ALA A 33 -1.44 -26.81 9.44
CA ALA A 33 -0.40 -26.23 8.59
C ALA A 33 -0.97 -25.65 7.29
N SER A 34 -0.41 -24.52 6.83
CA SER A 34 -0.81 -23.92 5.55
C SER A 34 -0.52 -24.86 4.38
N LYS A 35 -1.49 -24.94 3.47
CA LYS A 35 -1.35 -25.66 2.20
C LYS A 35 -0.77 -24.79 1.08
N VAL A 36 -0.63 -23.48 1.32
CA VAL A 36 -0.26 -22.49 0.30
C VAL A 36 1.18 -22.06 0.51
N ILE A 37 1.50 -21.61 1.72
CA ILE A 37 2.86 -21.29 2.13
C ILE A 37 3.34 -22.48 2.96
N THR A 38 4.10 -23.37 2.33
CA THR A 38 4.43 -24.68 2.91
C THR A 38 5.54 -24.60 3.95
N LYS A 39 6.31 -23.50 3.97
CA LYS A 39 7.40 -23.31 4.93
C LYS A 39 7.78 -21.84 5.10
N LEU A 40 8.14 -21.46 6.32
CA LEU A 40 8.79 -20.20 6.68
C LEU A 40 10.17 -20.51 7.27
N THR A 41 11.22 -19.89 6.72
CA THR A 41 12.60 -20.03 7.21
C THR A 41 13.16 -18.68 7.65
N TRP A 42 13.84 -18.63 8.79
CA TRP A 42 14.49 -17.44 9.32
C TRP A 42 15.96 -17.37 8.91
N SER A 43 16.44 -16.16 8.58
CA SER A 43 17.88 -15.88 8.53
C SER A 43 18.49 -16.02 9.93
N PRO A 44 19.74 -16.51 10.07
CA PRO A 44 20.41 -16.57 11.37
C PRO A 44 20.64 -15.16 11.94
N ASP A 45 20.96 -14.20 11.07
CA ASP A 45 21.33 -12.85 11.49
C ASP A 45 20.13 -12.01 11.94
N ILE A 46 20.32 -11.33 13.08
CA ILE A 46 19.46 -10.26 13.56
C ILE A 46 20.12 -8.93 13.18
N VAL A 47 19.40 -8.09 12.45
CA VAL A 47 19.88 -6.74 12.10
C VAL A 47 19.33 -5.76 13.12
N LYS A 48 20.21 -5.20 13.95
CA LYS A 48 19.89 -4.08 14.85
C LYS A 48 20.14 -2.77 14.12
N MET A 49 19.18 -1.86 14.15
CA MET A 49 19.32 -0.59 13.43
C MET A 49 20.44 0.25 14.00
N LYS A 50 21.40 0.63 13.15
CA LYS A 50 22.51 1.48 13.54
C LYS A 50 22.01 2.84 14.02
N GLY A 51 22.53 3.30 15.16
CA GLY A 51 22.19 4.59 15.74
C GLY A 51 20.97 4.57 16.68
N CYS A 52 20.22 3.46 16.75
CA CYS A 52 19.22 3.29 17.79
C CYS A 52 19.92 3.18 19.16
N ILE A 53 19.58 4.08 20.08
CA ILE A 53 20.17 4.15 21.42
C ILE A 53 19.45 3.20 22.37
N SER A 54 18.12 3.31 22.44
CA SER A 54 17.25 2.48 23.27
C SER A 54 15.79 2.67 22.87
N GLY A 55 14.97 1.69 23.17
CA GLY A 55 13.53 1.78 23.05
C GLY A 55 12.94 0.46 22.61
N ASP A 56 11.63 0.39 22.74
CA ASP A 56 10.82 -0.72 22.31
C ASP A 56 9.61 -0.25 21.52
N ASN A 57 8.84 -1.24 21.06
CA ASN A 57 7.52 -1.07 20.46
C ASN A 57 7.52 -0.08 19.30
N TRP A 58 7.72 -0.64 18.11
CA TRP A 58 7.97 0.11 16.88
C TRP A 58 6.81 0.00 15.89
N PRO A 59 5.62 0.57 16.18
CA PRO A 59 4.57 0.60 15.19
C PRO A 59 4.96 1.53 14.07
N ILE A 60 4.75 1.08 12.84
CA ILE A 60 5.36 1.68 11.66
C ILE A 60 4.33 1.80 10.53
N ALA A 61 4.25 2.98 9.95
CA ALA A 61 3.35 3.32 8.86
C ALA A 61 4.15 3.63 7.59
N TRP A 62 3.78 2.98 6.47
CA TRP A 62 4.40 3.27 5.17
C TRP A 62 3.70 4.45 4.49
N VAL A 63 4.36 5.60 4.46
CA VAL A 63 3.79 6.86 3.95
C VAL A 63 4.07 7.05 2.47
N SER A 64 5.34 6.95 2.06
CA SER A 64 5.78 7.12 0.68
C SER A 64 6.91 6.14 0.35
N ASP A 65 7.36 6.07 -0.89
CA ASP A 65 8.39 5.10 -1.30
C ASP A 65 9.68 5.20 -0.49
N SER A 66 10.06 6.42 -0.09
CA SER A 66 11.25 6.69 0.70
C SER A 66 11.00 6.88 2.19
N LEU A 67 9.74 6.93 2.64
CA LEU A 67 9.40 7.32 4.01
C LEU A 67 8.46 6.33 4.68
N GLN A 68 8.89 5.87 5.85
CA GLN A 68 8.02 5.33 6.88
C GLN A 68 8.10 6.21 8.13
N ILE A 69 7.02 6.27 8.89
CA ILE A 69 6.99 6.91 10.21
C ILE A 69 6.81 5.80 11.23
N THR A 70 7.65 5.79 12.26
CA THR A 70 7.50 4.91 13.42
C THR A 70 7.32 5.72 14.68
N ALA A 71 6.55 5.19 15.62
CA ALA A 71 6.72 5.57 17.02
C ALA A 71 7.77 4.65 17.68
N PHE A 72 8.26 5.08 18.84
CA PHE A 72 9.06 4.29 19.77
C PHE A 72 8.61 4.58 21.20
N CYS A 73 8.87 3.64 22.09
CA CYS A 73 8.46 3.74 23.48
C CYS A 73 9.61 3.38 24.42
N ASP A 74 9.52 3.86 25.66
CA ASP A 74 10.45 3.57 26.77
C ASP A 74 11.93 3.65 26.36
N GLY A 75 12.32 4.78 25.76
CA GLY A 75 13.69 4.98 25.35
C GLY A 75 13.92 6.28 24.60
N ARG A 76 15.08 6.38 23.94
CA ARG A 76 15.49 7.59 23.20
C ARG A 76 15.39 7.45 21.68
N GLY A 77 14.96 6.30 21.18
CA GLY A 77 14.90 6.03 19.75
C GLY A 77 16.29 6.14 19.12
N PHE A 78 16.46 7.08 18.20
CA PHE A 78 17.68 7.33 17.42
C PHE A 78 18.42 8.61 17.83
N SER A 79 18.08 9.18 19.00
CA SER A 79 18.75 10.37 19.54
C SER A 79 19.44 10.05 20.87
N ARG A 80 20.53 10.76 21.17
CA ARG A 80 21.16 10.73 22.51
C ARG A 80 20.52 11.70 23.50
N GLN A 81 19.62 12.56 23.03
CA GLN A 81 18.95 13.57 23.84
C GLN A 81 18.12 12.92 24.95
N ALA A 82 18.27 13.43 26.17
CA ALA A 82 17.43 13.08 27.31
C ALA A 82 16.20 14.01 27.38
N PRO A 83 15.11 13.61 28.06
CA PRO A 83 14.91 12.36 28.80
C PRO A 83 14.55 11.17 27.88
N ASP A 84 14.44 9.98 28.47
CA ASP A 84 13.78 8.86 27.81
C ASP A 84 12.27 9.16 27.68
N LEU A 85 11.71 8.83 26.53
CA LEU A 85 10.31 9.08 26.21
C LEU A 85 9.48 7.82 26.39
N SER A 86 8.31 7.98 27.01
CA SER A 86 7.30 6.94 27.05
C SER A 86 6.72 6.69 25.67
N LEU A 87 6.59 7.76 24.88
CA LEU A 87 6.18 7.79 23.49
C LEU A 87 6.99 8.88 22.77
N GLY A 88 7.66 8.50 21.67
CA GLY A 88 8.33 9.43 20.75
C GLY A 88 8.29 8.91 19.32
N PHE A 89 8.81 9.69 18.36
CA PHE A 89 8.66 9.38 16.93
C PHE A 89 9.96 9.50 16.12
N ALA A 90 10.03 8.70 15.05
CA ALA A 90 11.15 8.73 14.12
C ALA A 90 10.70 8.51 12.67
N LYS A 91 11.44 9.13 11.74
CA LYS A 91 11.36 8.85 10.31
C LYS A 91 12.29 7.70 9.98
N ILE A 92 11.86 6.79 9.13
CA ILE A 92 12.68 5.68 8.63
C ILE A 92 12.74 5.77 7.11
N ALA A 93 13.96 5.69 6.56
CA ALA A 93 14.22 5.64 5.13
C ALA A 93 15.01 4.38 4.77
N GLY A 94 14.78 3.87 3.56
CA GLY A 94 15.43 2.66 3.05
C GLY A 94 14.75 1.35 3.45
N ASP A 95 15.42 0.25 3.13
CA ASP A 95 14.94 -1.12 3.32
C ASP A 95 16.02 -1.96 4.03
N PRO A 96 15.65 -2.92 4.92
CA PRO A 96 16.61 -3.82 5.53
C PRO A 96 17.50 -4.57 4.53
N PRO A 97 18.82 -4.70 4.81
CA PRO A 97 19.52 -4.23 6.01
C PRO A 97 20.01 -2.76 5.91
N GLY A 98 19.85 -2.09 4.76
CA GLY A 98 20.31 -0.72 4.50
C GLY A 98 19.23 0.33 4.73
N PHE A 99 19.01 0.71 5.99
CA PHE A 99 18.02 1.71 6.39
C PHE A 99 18.62 2.73 7.37
N SER A 100 18.05 3.94 7.40
CA SER A 100 18.41 5.03 8.31
C SER A 100 17.18 5.59 9.00
N ALA A 101 17.38 6.17 10.18
CA ALA A 101 16.31 6.77 10.96
C ALA A 101 16.78 7.99 11.71
N GLU A 102 15.83 8.88 11.96
CA GLU A 102 16.04 10.12 12.69
C GLU A 102 14.79 10.42 13.51
N ASN A 103 14.99 10.79 14.78
CA ASN A 103 13.90 11.27 15.61
C ASN A 103 13.38 12.60 15.08
N PHE A 104 12.11 12.89 15.34
CA PHE A 104 11.56 14.23 15.14
C PHE A 104 10.66 14.61 16.31
N GLU A 105 10.55 15.91 16.56
CA GLU A 105 9.71 16.43 17.66
C GLU A 105 8.22 16.29 17.31
N SER A 106 7.44 15.88 18.30
CA SER A 106 5.98 15.76 18.21
C SER A 106 5.30 16.39 19.43
N ASP A 107 4.12 16.98 19.24
CA ASP A 107 3.29 17.44 20.37
C ASP A 107 2.76 16.28 21.25
N ALA A 108 2.88 15.04 20.78
CA ALA A 108 2.55 13.83 21.52
C ALA A 108 3.76 13.21 22.23
N ASP A 109 4.96 13.80 22.09
CA ASP A 109 6.15 13.34 22.83
C ASP A 109 5.87 13.38 24.32
N THR A 110 5.94 12.21 24.96
CA THR A 110 5.58 12.08 26.37
C THR A 110 6.82 11.75 27.20
N PRO A 111 7.34 12.70 27.99
CA PRO A 111 8.50 12.46 28.84
C PRO A 111 8.12 11.58 30.03
N MET A 112 8.91 10.52 30.27
CA MET A 112 8.75 9.58 31.39
C MET A 112 7.42 8.79 31.44
N GLY A 113 7.46 7.62 32.10
CA GLY A 113 6.33 6.67 32.19
C GLY A 113 6.74 5.31 31.63
N GLY A 114 7.43 4.53 32.47
CA GLY A 114 7.93 3.20 32.12
C GLY A 114 6.86 2.12 32.23
N GLY A 115 6.84 1.18 31.29
CA GLY A 115 5.96 0.01 31.38
C GLY A 115 4.47 0.39 31.29
N SER A 116 3.65 -0.12 32.22
CA SER A 116 2.18 0.01 32.17
C SER A 116 1.64 1.36 32.63
N SER A 117 2.48 2.26 33.18
CA SER A 117 2.06 3.55 33.72
C SER A 117 2.25 4.72 32.75
N GLY A 118 2.88 4.49 31.59
CA GLY A 118 3.06 5.50 30.55
C GLY A 118 2.33 5.14 29.27
N ILE A 119 1.90 6.16 28.53
CA ILE A 119 1.20 6.02 27.25
C ILE A 119 2.13 5.37 26.21
N LYS A 120 1.61 4.43 25.42
CA LYS A 120 2.40 3.70 24.42
C LYS A 120 1.66 3.60 23.11
N ALA A 121 2.35 3.79 21.99
CA ALA A 121 1.75 3.54 20.67
C ALA A 121 1.49 2.04 20.48
N SER A 122 0.25 1.58 20.34
CA SER A 122 -0.06 0.19 20.03
C SER A 122 0.22 -0.13 18.57
N ASP A 123 -0.29 0.71 17.67
CA ASP A 123 -0.06 0.61 16.23
C ASP A 123 -0.28 1.94 15.51
N MET A 124 0.24 2.01 14.28
CA MET A 124 0.17 3.17 13.40
C MET A 124 -0.12 2.77 11.96
N ILE A 125 -0.87 3.59 11.24
CA ILE A 125 -1.14 3.40 9.81
C ILE A 125 -1.23 4.74 9.07
N ALA A 126 -0.87 4.74 7.79
CA ALA A 126 -1.00 5.89 6.90
C ALA A 126 -2.14 5.62 5.89
N ILE A 127 -3.06 6.57 5.75
CA ILE A 127 -4.22 6.46 4.87
C ILE A 127 -4.42 7.83 4.21
N ASP A 128 -4.28 7.90 2.89
CA ASP A 128 -4.44 9.14 2.12
C ASP A 128 -3.65 10.35 2.65
N GLY A 129 -2.46 10.08 3.21
CA GLY A 129 -1.55 11.09 3.77
C GLY A 129 -1.84 11.46 5.22
N ILE A 130 -2.86 10.87 5.85
CA ILE A 130 -3.19 11.02 7.25
C ILE A 130 -2.61 9.85 8.03
N LEU A 131 -1.87 10.14 9.10
CA LEU A 131 -1.46 9.12 10.06
C LEU A 131 -2.56 8.89 11.08
N TYR A 132 -2.82 7.64 11.40
CA TYR A 132 -3.63 7.24 12.54
C TYR A 132 -2.77 6.42 13.49
N MET A 133 -2.94 6.64 14.79
CA MET A 133 -2.23 5.92 15.84
C MET A 133 -3.21 5.51 16.92
N PHE A 134 -3.21 4.23 17.27
CA PHE A 134 -3.76 3.81 18.56
C PHE A 134 -2.67 3.88 19.61
N VAL A 135 -3.00 4.41 20.78
CA VAL A 135 -2.20 4.26 21.99
C VAL A 135 -2.92 3.37 22.99
N ARG A 136 -2.14 2.65 23.80
CA ARG A 136 -2.59 1.93 25.00
C ARG A 136 -2.09 2.65 26.25
N ASN A 137 -2.48 2.14 27.42
CA ASN A 137 -2.20 2.74 28.71
C ASN A 137 -2.79 4.16 28.81
N TYR A 138 -3.86 4.42 28.06
CA TYR A 138 -4.56 5.68 28.17
C TYR A 138 -5.26 5.71 29.54
N LYS A 139 -5.03 6.80 30.28
CA LYS A 139 -5.62 7.02 31.60
C LYS A 139 -6.57 8.20 31.52
N LEU A 140 -7.81 7.99 31.95
CA LEU A 140 -8.78 9.06 32.12
C LEU A 140 -8.38 9.97 33.28
N THR A 141 -8.70 11.26 33.18
CA THR A 141 -8.46 12.22 34.25
C THR A 141 -9.15 11.77 35.53
N GLY A 142 -8.39 11.63 36.62
CA GLY A 142 -8.90 11.19 37.93
C GLY A 142 -9.12 9.67 38.07
N SER A 143 -8.76 8.86 37.08
CA SER A 143 -8.79 7.39 37.15
C SER A 143 -7.39 6.81 37.36
N ASP A 144 -7.27 5.64 37.97
CA ASP A 144 -6.03 4.83 37.99
C ASP A 144 -6.10 3.61 37.06
N ASP A 145 -7.10 3.57 36.19
CA ASP A 145 -7.26 2.55 35.16
C ASP A 145 -6.45 2.87 33.90
N PHE A 146 -5.42 2.05 33.64
CA PHE A 146 -4.55 2.11 32.46
C PHE A 146 -4.92 1.05 31.40
N THR A 147 -6.06 0.37 31.51
CA THR A 147 -6.47 -0.67 30.55
C THR A 147 -7.21 -0.10 29.33
N ASN A 148 -7.14 1.21 29.11
CA ASN A 148 -7.81 1.86 27.99
C ASN A 148 -6.88 2.09 26.80
N SER A 149 -7.46 2.13 25.61
CA SER A 149 -6.77 2.52 24.39
C SER A 149 -7.49 3.66 23.67
N ARG A 150 -6.73 4.58 23.07
CA ARG A 150 -7.25 5.81 22.46
C ARG A 150 -6.69 6.02 21.07
N LEU A 151 -7.51 6.51 20.16
CA LEU A 151 -7.10 6.85 18.80
C LEU A 151 -6.63 8.31 18.72
N ALA A 152 -5.65 8.55 17.86
CA ALA A 152 -5.28 9.88 17.40
C ALA A 152 -5.07 9.87 15.88
N CYS A 153 -5.21 11.04 15.25
CA CYS A 153 -4.83 11.26 13.87
C CYS A 153 -3.91 12.48 13.71
N SER A 154 -3.04 12.44 12.70
CA SER A 154 -2.14 13.52 12.33
C SER A 154 -2.18 13.77 10.83
N THR A 155 -2.31 15.03 10.43
CA THR A 155 -2.31 15.47 9.03
C THR A 155 -0.97 16.07 8.59
N ASP A 156 0.03 16.07 9.46
CA ASP A 156 1.34 16.69 9.26
C ASP A 156 2.49 15.71 9.55
N LEU A 157 2.25 14.41 9.29
CA LEU A 157 3.22 13.32 9.42
C LEU A 157 3.73 13.10 10.85
N GLY A 158 2.89 13.38 11.85
CA GLY A 158 3.11 13.08 13.26
C GLY A 158 3.68 14.23 14.06
N ALA A 159 3.85 15.41 13.47
CA ALA A 159 4.33 16.59 14.21
C ALA A 159 3.27 17.08 15.20
N SER A 160 1.99 17.05 14.81
CA SER A 160 0.86 17.30 15.70
C SER A 160 -0.23 16.24 15.62
N TRP A 161 -0.91 16.00 16.75
CA TRP A 161 -1.92 14.95 16.90
C TRP A 161 -3.27 15.47 17.41
N THR A 162 -4.33 15.12 16.70
CA THR A 162 -5.71 15.29 17.16
C THR A 162 -6.19 13.98 17.78
N TRP A 163 -6.47 14.01 19.08
CA TRP A 163 -6.96 12.85 19.83
C TRP A 163 -8.47 12.67 19.69
N ALA A 164 -8.93 11.44 19.49
CA ALA A 164 -10.34 11.11 19.51
C ALA A 164 -10.97 11.43 20.88
N ASP A 165 -12.22 11.87 20.91
CA ASP A 165 -12.97 12.15 22.15
C ASP A 165 -13.48 10.88 22.86
N TRP A 166 -13.11 9.72 22.35
CA TRP A 166 -13.47 8.40 22.86
C TRP A 166 -12.25 7.51 23.06
N HIS A 167 -12.42 6.45 23.84
CA HIS A 167 -11.45 5.37 24.03
C HIS A 167 -12.17 4.02 24.04
N PHE A 168 -11.43 2.92 23.86
CA PHE A 168 -11.90 1.61 24.24
C PHE A 168 -11.62 1.39 25.73
N SER A 169 -12.62 0.92 26.46
CA SER A 169 -12.56 0.55 27.89
C SER A 169 -13.01 -0.89 28.16
N GLU A 170 -13.51 -1.58 27.13
CA GLU A 170 -14.03 -2.93 27.20
C GLU A 170 -13.58 -3.61 25.90
N THR A 171 -12.55 -4.45 26.00
CA THR A 171 -11.69 -5.04 24.97
C THR A 171 -10.81 -4.03 24.20
N PHE A 172 -10.04 -4.52 23.21
CA PHE A 172 -9.11 -3.69 22.45
C PHE A 172 -8.04 -2.99 23.32
N GLY A 173 -7.47 -3.71 24.30
CA GLY A 173 -6.41 -3.18 25.17
C GLY A 173 -5.09 -2.83 24.47
N CYS A 174 -4.82 -3.47 23.33
CA CYS A 174 -3.67 -3.16 22.47
C CYS A 174 -4.10 -3.28 21.01
N PRO A 175 -4.81 -2.28 20.45
CA PRO A 175 -5.32 -2.32 19.08
C PRO A 175 -4.18 -2.26 18.07
N ALA A 176 -4.31 -3.02 16.99
CA ALA A 176 -3.42 -2.97 15.84
C ALA A 176 -4.21 -2.84 14.55
N PHE A 177 -3.69 -2.07 13.60
CA PHE A 177 -4.30 -1.92 12.28
C PHE A 177 -3.87 -3.09 11.40
N VAL A 178 -4.81 -3.63 10.62
CA VAL A 178 -4.44 -4.54 9.53
C VAL A 178 -3.79 -3.72 8.42
N GLN A 179 -2.55 -4.04 8.08
CA GLN A 179 -1.74 -3.25 7.15
C GLN A 179 -1.95 -3.68 5.69
N PHE A 180 -2.18 -2.71 4.79
CA PHE A 180 -2.42 -2.95 3.36
C PHE A 180 -1.43 -2.22 2.43
N GLY A 181 -0.19 -2.02 2.88
CA GLY A 181 0.83 -1.39 2.04
C GLY A 181 0.93 0.13 2.18
N LYS A 182 1.66 0.74 1.24
CA LYS A 182 1.94 2.18 1.18
C LYS A 182 0.64 2.96 1.24
N ASN A 183 0.50 3.80 2.26
CA ASN A 183 -0.62 4.73 2.40
C ASN A 183 -2.00 4.07 2.19
N TYR A 184 -2.14 2.84 2.68
CA TYR A 184 -3.35 2.01 2.54
C TYR A 184 -3.76 1.64 1.11
N GLN A 185 -2.90 1.85 0.11
CA GLN A 185 -3.25 1.76 -1.31
C GLN A 185 -3.68 0.37 -1.80
N ARG A 186 -3.37 -0.70 -1.06
CA ARG A 186 -3.79 -2.08 -1.43
C ARG A 186 -4.94 -2.58 -0.57
N ALA A 187 -5.65 -1.67 0.11
CA ALA A 187 -6.86 -2.00 0.83
C ALA A 187 -7.85 -2.66 -0.14
N ARG A 188 -8.48 -3.72 0.32
CA ARG A 188 -9.44 -4.50 -0.48
C ARG A 188 -10.78 -3.78 -0.69
N ASP A 189 -11.08 -2.83 0.18
CA ASP A 189 -12.34 -2.11 0.30
C ASP A 189 -12.10 -0.78 1.04
N ASN A 190 -13.18 -0.03 1.31
CA ASN A 190 -13.10 1.28 1.97
C ASN A 190 -13.14 1.16 3.51
N TYR A 191 -12.79 0.00 4.08
CA TYR A 191 -12.73 -0.20 5.51
C TYR A 191 -11.29 -0.28 6.02
N ILE A 192 -11.09 0.31 7.18
CA ILE A 192 -9.94 0.05 8.04
C ILE A 192 -10.32 -1.10 8.96
N TYR A 193 -9.48 -2.11 9.02
CA TYR A 193 -9.62 -3.25 9.91
C TYR A 193 -8.68 -3.11 11.10
N ILE A 194 -9.18 -3.37 12.30
CA ILE A 194 -8.44 -3.21 13.56
C ILE A 194 -8.59 -4.50 14.36
N VAL A 195 -7.48 -5.08 14.78
CA VAL A 195 -7.43 -6.30 15.58
C VAL A 195 -6.91 -6.03 16.97
N SER A 196 -7.30 -6.87 17.92
CA SER A 196 -6.66 -6.89 19.23
C SER A 196 -6.88 -8.24 19.90
N GLN A 197 -6.03 -8.54 20.88
CA GLN A 197 -6.33 -9.52 21.90
C GLN A 197 -7.70 -9.20 22.57
N ALA A 198 -8.53 -10.20 22.82
CA ALA A 198 -9.92 -10.06 23.26
C ALA A 198 -10.09 -9.67 24.74
N ASN A 199 -9.16 -8.88 25.29
CA ASN A 199 -9.18 -8.38 26.66
C ASN A 199 -8.85 -6.88 26.70
N ASP A 200 -8.96 -6.29 27.87
CA ASP A 200 -8.76 -4.84 28.09
C ASP A 200 -7.28 -4.55 28.37
N SER A 201 -6.53 -5.56 28.81
CA SER A 201 -5.13 -5.38 29.17
C SER A 201 -4.22 -5.48 27.95
N ALA A 202 -3.38 -4.47 27.77
CA ALA A 202 -2.24 -4.60 26.87
C ALA A 202 -1.27 -5.72 27.27
N TYR A 203 -1.23 -6.17 28.52
CA TYR A 203 -0.19 -7.07 29.04
C TYR A 203 -0.70 -8.49 29.31
N GLY A 204 -2.02 -8.67 29.35
CA GLY A 204 -2.63 -10.00 29.48
C GLY A 204 -2.62 -10.75 28.16
N TYR A 205 -2.31 -12.03 28.21
CA TYR A 205 -2.60 -12.94 27.11
C TYR A 205 -4.10 -13.20 27.05
N SER A 206 -4.66 -13.28 25.85
CA SER A 206 -6.04 -13.68 25.59
C SER A 206 -6.04 -14.83 24.61
N PRO A 207 -6.77 -15.94 24.87
CA PRO A 207 -6.94 -16.99 23.86
C PRO A 207 -7.40 -16.44 22.52
N ASP A 208 -8.27 -15.43 22.57
CA ASP A 208 -8.97 -14.92 21.40
C ASP A 208 -8.37 -13.61 20.87
N ILE A 209 -8.41 -13.45 19.55
CA ILE A 209 -8.21 -12.19 18.82
C ILE A 209 -9.58 -11.76 18.25
N VAL A 210 -9.93 -10.49 18.45
CA VAL A 210 -11.15 -9.87 17.93
C VAL A 210 -10.83 -8.86 16.83
N LEU A 211 -11.83 -8.58 15.98
CA LEU A 211 -11.72 -7.71 14.83
C LEU A 211 -12.83 -6.66 14.83
N ALA A 212 -12.46 -5.42 14.55
CA ALA A 212 -13.35 -4.31 14.26
C ALA A 212 -13.06 -3.76 12.86
N ARG A 213 -14.01 -3.00 12.32
CA ARG A 213 -13.81 -2.20 11.12
C ARG A 213 -14.51 -0.86 11.20
N VAL A 214 -13.98 0.11 10.46
CA VAL A 214 -14.59 1.44 10.29
C VAL A 214 -14.30 1.94 8.89
N LYS A 215 -15.21 2.72 8.29
CA LYS A 215 -14.93 3.33 6.98
C LYS A 215 -13.79 4.34 7.07
N THR A 216 -12.98 4.43 6.02
CA THR A 216 -11.78 5.30 5.99
C THR A 216 -12.10 6.78 6.23
N GLU A 217 -13.28 7.26 5.86
CA GLU A 217 -13.71 8.65 6.08
C GLU A 217 -14.32 8.90 7.47
N ARG A 218 -14.43 7.87 8.33
CA ARG A 218 -15.13 7.91 9.62
C ARG A 218 -14.29 7.40 10.81
N VAL A 219 -12.98 7.29 10.65
CA VAL A 219 -12.08 6.65 11.64
C VAL A 219 -12.18 7.27 13.04
N MET A 220 -12.38 8.59 13.12
CA MET A 220 -12.47 9.30 14.39
C MET A 220 -13.85 9.20 15.07
N GLU A 221 -14.86 8.58 14.45
CA GLU A 221 -16.23 8.51 14.98
C GLU A 221 -16.55 7.14 15.62
N ARG A 222 -16.55 7.04 16.97
CA ARG A 222 -16.77 5.77 17.69
C ARG A 222 -18.01 4.99 17.28
N SER A 223 -19.11 5.70 16.97
CA SER A 223 -20.41 5.12 16.59
C SER A 223 -20.41 4.47 15.21
N ARG A 224 -19.34 4.62 14.43
CA ARG A 224 -19.19 4.07 13.07
C ARG A 224 -18.39 2.77 13.02
N TYR A 225 -17.95 2.28 14.18
CA TYR A 225 -17.21 1.03 14.29
C TYR A 225 -18.16 -0.15 14.35
N ASP A 226 -17.93 -1.11 13.47
CA ASP A 226 -18.57 -2.42 13.51
C ASP A 226 -17.57 -3.46 14.01
N PHE A 227 -18.07 -4.47 14.72
CA PHE A 227 -17.29 -5.58 15.26
C PHE A 227 -17.67 -6.86 14.53
N PHE A 228 -16.68 -7.69 14.23
CA PHE A 228 -16.89 -8.98 13.60
C PHE A 228 -17.76 -9.86 14.52
N ALA A 229 -18.89 -10.33 14.02
CA ALA A 229 -19.92 -11.05 14.78
C ALA A 229 -20.04 -12.53 14.36
N GLY A 230 -19.03 -13.05 13.67
CA GLY A 230 -18.99 -14.42 13.15
C GLY A 230 -19.23 -14.48 11.65
N LEU A 231 -19.46 -15.70 11.15
CA LEU A 231 -19.79 -15.96 9.75
C LEU A 231 -21.25 -16.38 9.63
N ASP A 232 -21.88 -16.04 8.51
CA ASP A 232 -23.16 -16.63 8.13
C ASP A 232 -22.98 -18.05 7.54
N GLU A 233 -24.08 -18.71 7.20
CA GLU A 233 -24.10 -20.05 6.61
C GLU A 233 -23.35 -20.14 5.27
N SER A 234 -23.17 -19.01 4.59
CA SER A 234 -22.42 -18.88 3.33
C SER A 234 -20.96 -18.45 3.54
N SER A 235 -20.46 -18.51 4.78
CA SER A 235 -19.10 -18.09 5.15
C SER A 235 -18.79 -16.61 4.91
N LYS A 236 -19.81 -15.74 4.84
CA LYS A 236 -19.62 -14.29 4.74
C LYS A 236 -19.56 -13.67 6.14
N PRO A 237 -18.76 -12.61 6.35
CA PRO A 237 -18.61 -11.99 7.66
C PRO A 237 -19.87 -11.22 8.06
N LEU A 238 -20.35 -11.50 9.26
CA LEU A 238 -21.37 -10.72 9.96
C LEU A 238 -20.71 -9.60 10.76
N TRP A 239 -21.35 -8.44 10.80
CA TRP A 239 -20.84 -7.24 11.45
C TRP A 239 -21.91 -6.64 12.35
N SER A 240 -21.53 -6.23 13.55
CA SER A 240 -22.43 -5.67 14.56
C SER A 240 -21.84 -4.37 15.12
N PRO A 241 -22.62 -3.27 15.24
CA PRO A 241 -22.17 -2.07 15.94
C PRO A 241 -22.08 -2.27 17.47
N ASP A 242 -22.74 -3.31 17.98
CA ASP A 242 -22.70 -3.73 19.38
C ASP A 242 -21.48 -4.63 19.63
N ILE A 243 -20.52 -4.10 20.39
CA ILE A 243 -19.24 -4.73 20.73
C ILE A 243 -19.41 -6.01 21.58
N SER A 244 -20.51 -6.15 22.31
CA SER A 244 -20.78 -7.34 23.12
C SER A 244 -21.06 -8.58 22.26
N LYS A 245 -21.49 -8.37 21.01
CA LYS A 245 -21.77 -9.44 20.04
C LYS A 245 -20.55 -9.91 19.26
N ARG A 246 -19.39 -9.30 19.51
CA ARG A 246 -18.14 -9.66 18.81
C ARG A 246 -17.81 -11.15 18.98
N LYS A 247 -17.22 -11.74 17.96
CA LYS A 247 -16.72 -13.12 17.95
C LYS A 247 -15.22 -13.13 17.65
N PRO A 248 -14.48 -14.16 18.10
CA PRO A 248 -13.07 -14.29 17.76
C PRO A 248 -12.90 -14.56 16.26
N ILE A 249 -11.82 -14.01 15.69
CA ILE A 249 -11.32 -14.36 14.35
C ILE A 249 -10.20 -15.41 14.40
N PHE A 250 -9.61 -15.59 15.59
CA PHE A 250 -8.50 -16.50 15.85
C PHE A 250 -8.50 -16.86 17.35
N THR A 251 -8.18 -18.11 17.66
CA THR A 251 -8.10 -18.63 19.03
C THR A 251 -6.86 -19.51 19.18
N ASP A 252 -5.99 -19.19 20.16
CA ASP A 252 -4.90 -20.06 20.61
C ASP A 252 -5.09 -20.41 22.10
N PRO A 253 -5.20 -21.69 22.47
CA PRO A 253 -5.31 -22.10 23.87
C PRO A 253 -4.14 -21.64 24.76
N LYS A 254 -2.94 -21.41 24.20
CA LYS A 254 -1.79 -20.83 24.92
C LYS A 254 -1.89 -19.31 25.09
N GLY A 255 -2.95 -18.68 24.57
CA GLY A 255 -3.13 -17.24 24.59
C GLY A 255 -2.32 -16.54 23.51
N THR A 256 -2.79 -15.35 23.12
CA THR A 256 -2.16 -14.45 22.17
C THR A 256 -1.87 -13.11 22.81
N GLN A 257 -0.81 -12.46 22.35
CA GLN A 257 -0.46 -11.11 22.76
C GLN A 257 0.23 -10.37 21.59
N ARG A 258 0.12 -9.04 21.57
CA ARG A 258 0.88 -8.16 20.65
C ARG A 258 0.62 -8.50 19.17
N ILE A 259 -0.66 -8.40 18.81
CA ILE A 259 -1.18 -8.84 17.52
C ILE A 259 -0.73 -7.90 16.40
N ALA A 260 -0.30 -8.46 15.26
CA ALA A 260 -0.13 -7.70 14.01
C ALA A 260 -0.60 -8.53 12.82
N ILE A 261 -1.36 -7.93 11.91
CA ILE A 261 -1.74 -8.55 10.64
C ILE A 261 -1.28 -7.66 9.48
N THR A 262 -0.55 -8.24 8.54
CA THR A 262 -0.12 -7.57 7.32
C THR A 262 -0.59 -8.33 6.08
N TYR A 263 -1.15 -7.62 5.11
CA TYR A 263 -1.50 -8.18 3.82
C TYR A 263 -0.28 -8.32 2.90
N ASN A 264 0.12 -9.57 2.64
CA ASN A 264 1.08 -9.93 1.60
C ASN A 264 0.37 -9.97 0.26
N ALA A 265 0.40 -8.84 -0.46
CA ALA A 265 -0.36 -8.64 -1.69
C ALA A 265 0.03 -9.59 -2.83
N ALA A 266 1.31 -9.96 -2.93
CA ALA A 266 1.78 -10.84 -3.99
C ALA A 266 1.24 -12.27 -3.84
N LEU A 267 1.13 -12.74 -2.60
CA LEU A 267 0.56 -14.06 -2.28
C LEU A 267 -0.95 -14.00 -2.01
N ARG A 268 -1.52 -12.79 -1.89
CA ARG A 268 -2.90 -12.53 -1.50
C ARG A 268 -3.28 -13.16 -0.17
N ARG A 269 -2.37 -13.09 0.80
CA ARG A 269 -2.54 -13.68 2.15
C ARG A 269 -2.39 -12.63 3.24
N TYR A 270 -3.19 -12.77 4.28
CA TYR A 270 -3.05 -12.02 5.53
C TYR A 270 -2.11 -12.77 6.44
N ILE A 271 -0.96 -12.17 6.76
CA ILE A 271 0.04 -12.77 7.64
C ILE A 271 -0.18 -12.21 9.04
N LEU A 272 -0.60 -13.08 9.96
CA LEU A 272 -0.75 -12.80 11.38
C LEU A 272 0.55 -13.18 12.10
N ALA A 273 1.08 -12.26 12.90
CA ALA A 273 2.16 -12.52 13.85
C ALA A 273 1.69 -12.19 15.28
N THR A 274 1.97 -13.08 16.22
CA THR A 274 1.62 -12.92 17.64
C THR A 274 2.50 -13.81 18.52
N SER A 275 2.73 -13.41 19.77
CA SER A 275 3.37 -14.26 20.78
C SER A 275 2.34 -15.08 21.56
N HIS A 276 2.76 -16.22 22.09
CA HIS A 276 1.96 -17.09 22.95
C HIS A 276 2.67 -17.43 24.27
N LEU A 277 1.93 -17.93 25.26
CA LEU A 277 2.53 -18.28 26.56
C LEU A 277 3.38 -19.55 26.47
N THR A 278 4.51 -19.52 27.16
CA THR A 278 5.33 -20.69 27.48
C THR A 278 5.41 -20.78 29.01
N GLY A 279 4.69 -21.74 29.60
CA GLY A 279 4.53 -21.88 31.06
C GLY A 279 3.29 -21.17 31.63
N SER A 280 3.31 -20.88 32.95
CA SER A 280 2.10 -20.52 33.69
C SER A 280 1.78 -19.02 33.77
N LYS A 281 2.80 -18.14 33.78
CA LYS A 281 2.63 -16.66 33.79
C LYS A 281 3.87 -15.96 33.23
N ALA A 282 3.70 -15.08 32.23
CA ALA A 282 4.74 -14.18 31.74
C ALA A 282 4.11 -12.94 31.07
N THR A 283 4.75 -11.78 31.17
CA THR A 283 4.35 -10.58 30.41
C THR A 283 4.76 -10.71 28.94
N HIS A 284 5.98 -11.19 28.67
CA HIS A 284 6.53 -11.47 27.35
C HIS A 284 7.31 -12.79 27.38
N THR A 285 7.33 -13.51 26.27
CA THR A 285 7.98 -14.83 26.11
C THR A 285 8.96 -14.78 24.93
N ALA A 286 9.73 -15.86 24.74
CA ALA A 286 10.54 -16.04 23.53
C ALA A 286 9.74 -16.58 22.34
N ALA A 287 8.44 -16.82 22.54
CA ALA A 287 7.62 -17.57 21.62
C ALA A 287 7.06 -16.72 20.48
N LEU A 288 6.88 -17.34 19.31
CA LEU A 288 6.32 -16.70 18.13
C LEU A 288 5.44 -17.67 17.35
N GLY A 289 4.21 -17.23 17.08
CA GLY A 289 3.32 -17.80 16.09
C GLY A 289 3.22 -16.89 14.85
N VAL A 290 3.30 -17.51 13.67
CA VAL A 290 3.03 -16.88 12.37
C VAL A 290 1.99 -17.72 11.64
N PHE A 291 0.93 -17.08 11.18
CA PHE A 291 -0.22 -17.71 10.53
C PHE A 291 -0.57 -16.99 9.24
N GLU A 292 -1.24 -17.66 8.32
CA GLU A 292 -1.83 -17.04 7.13
C GLU A 292 -3.31 -17.32 7.00
N ALA A 293 -4.02 -16.39 6.37
CA ALA A 293 -5.41 -16.56 5.99
C ALA A 293 -5.69 -15.94 4.62
N PRO A 294 -6.73 -16.41 3.90
CA PRO A 294 -7.23 -15.75 2.69
C PRO A 294 -8.03 -14.48 3.00
N GLU A 295 -8.54 -14.33 4.22
CA GLU A 295 -9.34 -13.18 4.68
C GLU A 295 -8.82 -12.67 6.04
N PRO A 296 -9.04 -11.39 6.40
CA PRO A 296 -8.53 -10.85 7.67
C PRO A 296 -9.24 -11.44 8.91
N TRP A 297 -10.36 -12.14 8.70
CA TRP A 297 -11.08 -12.90 9.72
C TRP A 297 -10.88 -14.42 9.61
N GLY A 298 -9.89 -14.89 8.83
CA GLY A 298 -9.60 -16.32 8.68
C GLY A 298 -10.33 -17.01 7.51
N PRO A 299 -10.34 -18.35 7.47
CA PRO A 299 -9.73 -19.25 8.44
C PRO A 299 -8.20 -19.16 8.39
N PHE A 300 -7.56 -19.18 9.55
CA PHE A 300 -6.10 -19.15 9.68
C PHE A 300 -5.50 -20.55 9.55
N SER A 301 -4.28 -20.61 9.01
CA SER A 301 -3.43 -21.79 8.94
C SER A 301 -2.02 -21.45 9.42
N THR A 302 -1.36 -22.40 10.07
CA THR A 302 -0.03 -22.21 10.67
C THR A 302 1.08 -22.17 9.61
N LEU A 303 1.94 -21.15 9.68
CA LEU A 303 3.19 -21.05 8.92
C LEU A 303 4.42 -21.41 9.77
N TYR A 304 4.39 -20.96 11.03
CA TYR A 304 5.47 -21.12 11.99
C TYR A 304 4.88 -21.04 13.39
N TYR A 305 5.30 -21.91 14.31
CA TYR A 305 4.83 -21.86 15.69
C TYR A 305 5.89 -22.46 16.61
N ASP A 306 6.54 -21.63 17.41
CA ASP A 306 7.70 -22.03 18.20
C ASP A 306 7.68 -21.37 19.58
N ASP A 307 7.90 -22.19 20.61
CA ASP A 307 7.95 -21.77 22.01
C ASP A 307 9.29 -21.06 22.32
N HIS A 308 10.33 -21.34 21.54
CA HIS A 308 11.71 -20.90 21.76
C HIS A 308 12.29 -20.19 20.53
N TRP A 309 11.50 -19.30 19.91
CA TRP A 309 11.91 -18.62 18.68
C TRP A 309 13.10 -17.67 18.89
N SER A 310 13.14 -16.96 20.02
CA SER A 310 14.23 -16.05 20.37
C SER A 310 15.08 -16.63 21.50
N VAL A 311 16.24 -17.18 21.15
CA VAL A 311 17.19 -17.80 22.08
C VAL A 311 18.59 -17.26 21.84
N GLU A 312 19.29 -16.91 22.92
CA GLU A 312 20.71 -16.53 22.92
C GLU A 312 21.42 -17.40 23.97
N ASP A 313 22.53 -18.06 23.59
CA ASP A 313 23.32 -18.93 24.49
C ASP A 313 22.47 -19.98 25.27
N GLY A 314 21.44 -20.53 24.62
CA GLY A 314 20.54 -21.52 25.21
C GLY A 314 19.51 -20.94 26.18
N LYS A 315 19.39 -19.61 26.28
CA LYS A 315 18.41 -18.91 27.11
C LYS A 315 17.36 -18.20 26.25
N ASP A 316 16.09 -18.40 26.61
CA ASP A 316 14.97 -17.66 26.04
C ASP A 316 15.10 -16.14 26.29
N CYS A 317 15.04 -15.37 25.20
CA CYS A 317 15.03 -13.92 25.20
C CYS A 317 13.60 -13.42 24.96
N ARG A 318 13.06 -12.61 25.86
CA ARG A 318 11.67 -12.15 25.75
C ARG A 318 11.55 -11.14 24.60
N THR A 319 10.65 -11.42 23.65
CA THR A 319 10.38 -10.58 22.48
C THR A 319 8.89 -10.29 22.31
N TYR A 320 8.54 -9.21 21.62
CA TYR A 320 7.16 -8.73 21.50
C TYR A 320 7.01 -7.71 20.37
N HIS A 321 5.75 -7.39 20.02
CA HIS A 321 5.36 -6.50 18.92
C HIS A 321 5.91 -6.93 17.55
N HIS A 322 5.99 -8.24 17.33
CA HIS A 322 6.37 -8.86 16.06
C HIS A 322 5.40 -8.44 14.95
N ARG A 323 5.93 -7.88 13.87
CA ARG A 323 5.14 -7.44 12.71
C ARG A 323 5.96 -7.53 11.44
N PHE A 324 5.30 -7.69 10.31
CA PHE A 324 5.93 -7.60 8.99
C PHE A 324 5.53 -6.26 8.35
N PRO A 325 6.38 -5.22 8.36
CA PRO A 325 6.05 -3.96 7.70
C PRO A 325 5.84 -4.20 6.19
N PRO A 326 4.72 -3.75 5.59
CA PRO A 326 4.42 -4.04 4.20
C PRO A 326 5.48 -3.55 3.20
N LYS A 327 6.22 -2.49 3.55
CA LYS A 327 7.33 -1.96 2.73
C LYS A 327 8.44 -2.98 2.55
N TRP A 328 8.63 -3.85 3.53
CA TRP A 328 9.74 -4.81 3.56
C TRP A 328 9.31 -6.23 3.17
N ILE A 329 8.20 -6.34 2.43
CA ILE A 329 7.79 -7.55 1.73
C ILE A 329 8.27 -7.43 0.29
N SER A 330 8.99 -8.43 -0.20
CA SER A 330 9.50 -8.45 -1.57
C SER A 330 8.36 -8.40 -2.60
N PRO A 331 8.61 -7.93 -3.82
CA PRO A 331 7.58 -7.86 -4.86
C PRO A 331 6.90 -9.20 -5.17
N ASP A 332 7.59 -10.32 -4.99
CA ASP A 332 7.04 -11.67 -5.16
C ASP A 332 6.39 -12.25 -3.88
N GLY A 333 6.45 -11.50 -2.77
CA GLY A 333 5.89 -11.87 -1.48
C GLY A 333 6.64 -12.96 -0.73
N LYS A 334 7.75 -13.49 -1.27
CA LYS A 334 8.44 -14.64 -0.69
C LYS A 334 9.51 -14.28 0.34
N THR A 335 9.98 -13.04 0.34
CA THR A 335 10.91 -12.52 1.34
C THR A 335 10.21 -11.43 2.14
N MET A 336 10.29 -11.52 3.46
CA MET A 336 9.72 -10.52 4.36
C MET A 336 10.72 -10.22 5.49
N TRP A 337 10.60 -9.06 6.12
CA TRP A 337 11.38 -8.71 7.31
C TRP A 337 10.46 -8.54 8.50
N LEU A 338 10.71 -9.31 9.56
CA LEU A 338 10.01 -9.17 10.83
C LEU A 338 10.66 -8.06 11.63
N LEU A 339 9.90 -7.04 12.00
CA LEU A 339 10.23 -6.02 12.99
C LEU A 339 9.70 -6.44 14.36
N TYR A 340 10.53 -6.32 15.39
CA TYR A 340 10.17 -6.68 16.76
C TYR A 340 11.05 -5.96 17.78
N SER A 341 10.68 -6.06 19.05
CA SER A 341 11.46 -5.61 20.21
C SER A 341 11.80 -6.79 21.12
N GLY A 342 12.85 -6.65 21.93
CA GLY A 342 13.12 -7.59 23.01
C GLY A 342 13.53 -6.91 24.31
N LEU A 343 13.20 -7.53 25.45
CA LEU A 343 13.57 -7.03 26.79
C LEU A 343 14.97 -7.48 27.21
N ASP A 344 15.47 -8.58 26.63
CA ASP A 344 16.70 -9.24 27.03
C ASP A 344 17.71 -9.26 25.87
N CYS A 345 18.90 -9.81 26.13
CA CYS A 345 19.87 -10.21 25.09
C CYS A 345 20.32 -9.04 24.17
N GLY A 346 20.27 -7.80 24.71
CA GLY A 346 20.60 -6.60 23.95
C GLY A 346 19.64 -6.31 22.78
N LEU A 347 18.40 -6.81 22.84
CA LEU A 347 17.36 -6.64 21.82
C LEU A 347 16.43 -5.44 22.10
N TYR A 348 16.75 -4.63 23.13
CA TYR A 348 16.02 -3.43 23.51
C TYR A 348 16.34 -2.25 22.58
N THR A 349 16.04 -2.47 21.30
CA THR A 349 16.37 -1.61 20.17
C THR A 349 15.45 -1.93 18.98
N PHE A 350 15.65 -1.25 17.85
CA PHE A 350 14.96 -1.53 16.60
C PHE A 350 15.58 -2.77 15.93
N CYS A 351 14.94 -3.93 16.08
CA CYS A 351 15.43 -5.21 15.55
C CYS A 351 14.62 -5.66 14.33
N VAL A 352 15.31 -6.10 13.28
CA VAL A 352 14.69 -6.80 12.15
C VAL A 352 15.34 -8.14 11.86
N LYS A 353 14.54 -9.14 11.49
CA LYS A 353 15.00 -10.49 11.10
C LYS A 353 14.34 -10.93 9.81
N LYS A 354 15.13 -11.40 8.85
CA LYS A 354 14.63 -11.82 7.53
C LYS A 354 13.91 -13.17 7.62
N ALA A 355 12.75 -13.26 7.00
CA ALA A 355 11.99 -14.48 6.75
C ALA A 355 11.91 -14.77 5.25
N THR A 356 11.98 -16.05 4.88
CA THR A 356 11.79 -16.53 3.50
C THR A 356 10.69 -17.59 3.49
N LEU A 357 9.79 -17.49 2.51
CA LEU A 357 8.62 -18.35 2.34
C LEU A 357 8.81 -19.30 1.16
N GLU A 358 8.47 -20.56 1.36
CA GLU A 358 8.31 -21.55 0.29
C GLU A 358 6.81 -21.70 -0.03
N ILE A 359 6.47 -21.75 -1.31
CA ILE A 359 5.09 -21.77 -1.79
C ILE A 359 4.83 -23.11 -2.48
N ALA A 360 3.65 -23.69 -2.26
CA ALA A 360 3.24 -24.94 -2.90
C ALA A 360 3.33 -24.85 -4.45
N PRO A 361 3.82 -25.87 -5.15
CA PRO A 361 3.97 -25.85 -6.61
C PRO A 361 2.68 -25.57 -7.39
N SER A 362 1.54 -26.09 -6.91
CA SER A 362 0.21 -25.85 -7.51
C SER A 362 -0.21 -24.38 -7.43
N GLU A 363 0.11 -23.72 -6.33
CA GLU A 363 -0.13 -22.28 -6.14
C GLU A 363 0.89 -21.44 -6.91
N ALA A 364 2.15 -21.87 -6.98
CA ALA A 364 3.14 -21.23 -7.85
C ALA A 364 2.70 -21.25 -9.33
N ALA A 365 2.06 -22.33 -9.78
CA ALA A 365 1.47 -22.44 -11.11
C ALA A 365 0.21 -21.58 -11.28
N SER A 366 -0.68 -21.53 -10.28
CA SER A 366 -1.86 -20.63 -10.28
C SER A 366 -1.47 -19.15 -10.31
N LEU A 367 -0.46 -18.76 -9.51
CA LEU A 367 0.12 -17.42 -9.46
C LEU A 367 0.84 -17.06 -10.77
N ARG A 368 1.52 -18.03 -11.41
CA ARG A 368 2.11 -17.86 -12.76
C ARG A 368 1.05 -17.79 -13.87
N SER A 369 -0.05 -18.54 -13.77
CA SER A 369 -1.15 -18.53 -14.75
C SER A 369 -2.01 -17.27 -14.72
N LYS A 370 -1.95 -16.51 -13.61
CA LYS A 370 -2.58 -15.19 -13.47
C LYS A 370 -1.69 -14.03 -13.93
N ALA A 371 -0.50 -14.31 -14.48
CA ALA A 371 0.49 -13.29 -14.83
C ALA A 371 0.25 -12.58 -16.18
N ASP A 372 -0.79 -12.92 -16.97
CA ASP A 372 -1.05 -12.29 -18.28
C ASP A 372 -2.32 -11.44 -18.36
N VAL A 373 -2.95 -11.11 -17.23
CA VAL A 373 -4.10 -10.18 -17.27
C VAL A 373 -3.58 -8.75 -17.30
N THR A 374 -3.71 -8.08 -18.45
CA THR A 374 -3.29 -6.68 -18.67
C THR A 374 -4.37 -5.69 -18.25
N GLY A 375 -4.26 -5.19 -17.02
CA GLY A 375 -5.01 -4.04 -16.50
C GLY A 375 -4.49 -2.70 -16.99
N THR A 376 -5.36 -1.80 -17.43
CA THR A 376 -4.93 -0.57 -18.14
C THR A 376 -6.01 0.50 -18.08
N PHE A 377 -5.64 1.77 -17.97
CA PHE A 377 -6.51 2.91 -18.30
C PHE A 377 -5.87 3.79 -19.36
N SER A 378 -6.67 4.28 -20.29
CA SER A 378 -6.23 5.11 -21.40
C SER A 378 -7.28 6.13 -21.83
N ILE A 379 -6.82 7.15 -22.53
CA ILE A 379 -7.65 8.17 -23.18
C ILE A 379 -7.15 8.36 -24.61
N VAL A 380 -8.08 8.47 -25.56
CA VAL A 380 -7.85 8.97 -26.92
C VAL A 380 -8.57 10.30 -27.07
N ALA A 381 -7.97 11.27 -27.76
CA ALA A 381 -8.58 12.58 -27.93
C ALA A 381 -8.11 13.29 -29.20
N VAL A 382 -8.90 14.27 -29.64
CA VAL A 382 -8.57 15.16 -30.76
C VAL A 382 -8.86 16.61 -30.41
N ASP A 383 -8.19 17.49 -31.13
CA ASP A 383 -8.45 18.92 -31.19
C ASP A 383 -8.60 19.31 -32.67
N PRO A 384 -9.84 19.38 -33.17
CA PRO A 384 -10.10 19.68 -34.57
C PRO A 384 -9.68 21.10 -34.97
N GLU A 385 -9.65 22.04 -34.02
CA GLU A 385 -9.29 23.44 -34.29
C GLU A 385 -7.79 23.59 -34.58
N THR A 386 -6.96 22.79 -33.91
CA THR A 386 -5.50 22.82 -34.06
C THR A 386 -4.94 21.68 -34.92
N GLY A 387 -5.79 20.75 -35.37
CA GLY A 387 -5.37 19.59 -36.15
C GLY A 387 -4.53 18.57 -35.37
N VAL A 388 -4.69 18.54 -34.04
CA VAL A 388 -3.88 17.67 -33.15
C VAL A 388 -4.72 16.47 -32.68
N CYS A 389 -4.12 15.29 -32.61
CA CYS A 389 -4.73 14.10 -32.02
C CYS A 389 -3.72 13.37 -31.14
N GLY A 390 -4.18 12.53 -30.23
CA GLY A 390 -3.28 11.81 -29.36
C GLY A 390 -3.96 10.84 -28.42
N ALA A 391 -3.13 10.10 -27.71
CA ALA A 391 -3.56 9.14 -26.71
C ALA A 391 -2.55 9.07 -25.55
N ALA A 392 -3.07 8.77 -24.35
CA ALA A 392 -2.25 8.55 -23.16
C ALA A 392 -2.73 7.30 -22.42
N VAL A 393 -1.81 6.58 -21.78
CA VAL A 393 -2.06 5.28 -21.15
C VAL A 393 -1.19 5.08 -19.91
N ALA A 394 -1.70 4.33 -18.93
CA ALA A 394 -0.91 3.79 -17.83
C ALA A 394 -1.40 2.39 -17.40
N SER A 395 -0.48 1.56 -16.92
CA SER A 395 -0.73 0.16 -16.59
C SER A 395 0.35 -0.44 -15.67
N LYS A 396 0.01 -1.49 -14.92
CA LYS A 396 0.98 -2.47 -14.39
C LYS A 396 1.44 -3.45 -15.49
N TYR A 397 1.84 -2.94 -16.66
CA TYR A 397 2.39 -3.71 -17.79
C TYR A 397 3.61 -2.97 -18.35
N PRO A 398 4.74 -3.64 -18.58
CA PRO A 398 5.97 -2.97 -19.02
C PRO A 398 5.78 -2.31 -20.39
N ALA A 399 6.34 -1.11 -20.55
CA ALA A 399 6.34 -0.38 -21.82
C ALA A 399 4.94 -0.16 -22.46
N VAL A 400 3.89 -0.10 -21.64
CA VAL A 400 2.49 0.05 -22.12
C VAL A 400 2.32 1.25 -23.06
N GLY A 401 3.06 2.34 -22.81
CA GLY A 401 3.05 3.55 -23.64
C GLY A 401 3.47 3.32 -25.08
N LYS A 402 4.25 2.27 -25.37
CA LYS A 402 4.73 1.97 -26.73
C LYS A 402 3.78 1.09 -27.54
N VAL A 403 2.89 0.36 -26.87
CA VAL A 403 2.11 -0.74 -27.48
C VAL A 403 0.60 -0.52 -27.46
N VAL A 404 0.09 0.37 -26.62
CA VAL A 404 -1.36 0.66 -26.55
C VAL A 404 -1.78 1.86 -27.39
N PRO A 405 -1.14 3.04 -27.30
CA PRO A 405 -1.64 4.25 -27.95
C PRO A 405 -1.15 4.33 -29.40
N TYR A 406 -2.05 4.66 -30.31
CA TYR A 406 -1.77 4.98 -31.72
C TYR A 406 -2.43 6.32 -32.05
N ALA A 407 -1.75 7.14 -32.85
CA ALA A 407 -2.25 8.43 -33.30
C ALA A 407 -1.67 8.73 -34.69
N ARG A 408 -2.48 9.29 -35.58
CA ARG A 408 -2.02 9.64 -36.94
C ARG A 408 -2.45 11.05 -37.32
N PRO A 409 -1.52 11.90 -37.80
CA PRO A 409 -1.79 13.27 -38.22
C PRO A 409 -3.01 13.38 -39.14
N GLY A 410 -3.96 14.26 -38.82
CA GLY A 410 -5.15 14.50 -39.64
C GLY A 410 -6.16 13.35 -39.70
N VAL A 411 -5.95 12.24 -38.98
CA VAL A 411 -6.82 11.06 -39.00
C VAL A 411 -7.52 10.82 -37.67
N GLY A 412 -6.78 10.71 -36.57
CA GLY A 412 -7.35 10.43 -35.25
C GLY A 412 -6.43 9.60 -34.36
N ALA A 413 -7.02 8.98 -33.33
CA ALA A 413 -6.29 8.18 -32.34
C ALA A 413 -7.04 6.88 -31.98
N PHE A 414 -6.28 5.88 -31.57
CA PHE A 414 -6.76 4.54 -31.25
C PHE A 414 -6.00 3.92 -30.09
N CYS A 415 -6.70 3.21 -29.21
CA CYS A 415 -6.13 2.40 -28.15
C CYS A 415 -6.74 1.01 -28.14
N THR A 416 -5.89 -0.02 -28.19
CA THR A 416 -6.25 -1.42 -27.98
C THR A 416 -5.66 -1.94 -26.67
N GLN A 417 -6.50 -2.41 -25.76
CA GLN A 417 -6.09 -2.90 -24.44
C GLN A 417 -7.00 -4.07 -23.98
N HIS A 418 -6.63 -4.75 -22.88
CA HIS A 418 -7.25 -5.98 -22.37
C HIS A 418 -7.33 -7.08 -23.44
N TRP A 419 -6.47 -8.10 -23.33
CA TRP A 419 -6.17 -8.96 -24.48
C TRP A 419 -5.81 -8.09 -25.69
N HIS A 420 -4.75 -7.28 -25.55
CA HIS A 420 -4.34 -6.34 -26.59
C HIS A 420 -4.03 -7.04 -27.92
N ASN A 421 -4.29 -6.38 -29.06
CA ASN A 421 -3.84 -6.82 -30.37
C ASN A 421 -3.09 -5.68 -31.10
N PRO A 422 -1.74 -5.65 -31.06
CA PRO A 422 -0.94 -4.61 -31.72
C PRO A 422 -1.14 -4.51 -33.23
N GLU A 423 -1.52 -5.62 -33.88
CA GLU A 423 -1.72 -5.66 -35.34
C GLU A 423 -2.89 -4.78 -35.78
N TRP A 424 -3.78 -4.37 -34.86
CA TRP A 424 -4.93 -3.52 -35.15
C TRP A 424 -4.63 -2.03 -35.13
N GLY A 425 -3.47 -1.62 -34.63
CA GLY A 425 -3.11 -0.21 -34.47
C GLY A 425 -3.22 0.61 -35.75
N GLU A 426 -2.36 0.31 -36.73
CA GLU A 426 -2.36 1.01 -38.02
C GLU A 426 -3.61 0.72 -38.87
N PRO A 427 -4.13 -0.52 -38.96
CA PRO A 427 -5.36 -0.79 -39.70
C PRO A 427 -6.59 -0.02 -39.19
N ALA A 428 -6.71 0.20 -37.87
CA ALA A 428 -7.77 1.04 -37.31
C ALA A 428 -7.70 2.47 -37.88
N LEU A 429 -6.49 3.04 -37.92
CA LEU A 429 -6.25 4.38 -38.45
C LEU A 429 -6.38 4.43 -39.98
N ASP A 430 -6.05 3.36 -40.70
CA ASP A 430 -6.29 3.26 -42.15
C ASP A 430 -7.78 3.31 -42.50
N MET A 431 -8.63 2.66 -41.71
CA MET A 431 -10.08 2.70 -41.90
C MET A 431 -10.66 4.09 -41.60
N LEU A 432 -10.18 4.75 -40.55
CA LEU A 432 -10.54 6.15 -40.27
C LEU A 432 -10.11 7.08 -41.41
N ALA A 433 -8.90 6.90 -41.94
CA ALA A 433 -8.39 7.69 -43.07
C ALA A 433 -9.23 7.52 -44.35
N LYS A 434 -9.85 6.34 -44.53
CA LYS A 434 -10.80 6.05 -45.61
C LYS A 434 -12.23 6.57 -45.35
N GLY A 435 -12.46 7.23 -44.21
CA GLY A 435 -13.74 7.82 -43.84
C GLY A 435 -14.70 6.89 -43.10
N SER A 436 -14.24 5.72 -42.64
CA SER A 436 -15.06 4.84 -41.81
C SER A 436 -15.39 5.51 -40.47
N LEU A 437 -16.61 5.34 -39.99
CA LEU A 437 -16.99 5.82 -38.66
C LEU A 437 -16.27 5.00 -37.56
N PRO A 438 -15.94 5.60 -36.41
CA PRO A 438 -15.32 4.90 -35.29
C PRO A 438 -16.02 3.57 -34.92
N GLU A 439 -17.35 3.52 -34.92
CA GLU A 439 -18.13 2.31 -34.63
C GLU A 439 -17.94 1.23 -35.70
N GLN A 440 -17.82 1.62 -36.97
CA GLN A 440 -17.56 0.71 -38.09
C GLN A 440 -16.15 0.12 -37.99
N VAL A 441 -15.17 0.93 -37.58
CA VAL A 441 -13.80 0.45 -37.30
C VAL A 441 -13.81 -0.63 -36.23
N LEU A 442 -14.49 -0.39 -35.10
CA LEU A 442 -14.59 -1.39 -34.04
C LEU A 442 -15.31 -2.66 -34.52
N ALA A 443 -16.40 -2.53 -35.28
CA ALA A 443 -17.14 -3.67 -35.81
C ALA A 443 -16.31 -4.51 -36.80
N GLU A 444 -15.52 -3.86 -37.65
CA GLU A 444 -14.60 -4.53 -38.59
C GLU A 444 -13.54 -5.35 -37.86
N LEU A 445 -12.83 -4.73 -36.90
CA LEU A 445 -11.75 -5.39 -36.14
C LEU A 445 -12.26 -6.61 -35.35
N LEU A 446 -13.48 -6.53 -34.83
CA LEU A 446 -14.06 -7.57 -33.97
C LEU A 446 -14.77 -8.69 -34.74
N ARG A 447 -14.98 -8.56 -36.06
CA ARG A 447 -15.87 -9.47 -36.83
C ARG A 447 -15.48 -10.94 -36.68
N ASP A 448 -14.20 -11.23 -36.88
CA ASP A 448 -13.66 -12.60 -36.91
C ASP A 448 -12.70 -12.87 -35.73
N ASP A 449 -12.73 -12.02 -34.70
CA ASP A 449 -11.90 -12.19 -33.52
C ASP A 449 -12.57 -13.14 -32.52
N ALA A 450 -12.01 -14.35 -32.40
CA ALA A 450 -12.44 -15.35 -31.42
C ALA A 450 -12.40 -14.82 -29.96
N GLN A 451 -11.64 -13.76 -29.69
CA GLN A 451 -11.51 -13.13 -28.37
C GLN A 451 -12.26 -11.79 -28.26
N ARG A 452 -13.21 -11.50 -29.16
CA ARG A 452 -13.96 -10.23 -29.21
C ARG A 452 -14.64 -9.80 -27.91
N ASP A 453 -14.98 -10.76 -27.05
CA ASP A 453 -15.62 -10.49 -25.75
C ASP A 453 -14.62 -10.13 -24.66
N LYS A 454 -13.34 -10.34 -24.93
CA LYS A 454 -12.23 -9.93 -24.08
C LYS A 454 -11.61 -8.60 -24.53
N ARG A 455 -11.80 -8.13 -25.76
CA ARG A 455 -11.13 -6.88 -26.20
C ARG A 455 -11.70 -5.63 -25.51
N GLN A 456 -10.83 -4.66 -25.23
CA GLN A 456 -11.23 -3.30 -24.88
C GLN A 456 -10.60 -2.28 -25.83
N LEU A 457 -11.43 -1.52 -26.53
CA LEU A 457 -11.00 -0.63 -27.62
C LEU A 457 -11.56 0.78 -27.42
N ALA A 458 -10.76 1.80 -27.76
CA ALA A 458 -11.21 3.18 -27.91
C ALA A 458 -10.67 3.76 -29.20
N VAL A 459 -11.53 4.43 -29.97
CA VAL A 459 -11.18 5.04 -31.25
C VAL A 459 -11.83 6.41 -31.34
N ILE A 460 -11.13 7.38 -31.92
CA ILE A 460 -11.65 8.72 -32.19
C ILE A 460 -11.10 9.25 -33.51
N ASP A 461 -11.94 9.90 -34.30
CA ASP A 461 -11.54 10.57 -35.55
C ASP A 461 -11.33 12.09 -35.37
N MET A 462 -10.73 12.74 -36.37
CA MET A 462 -10.52 14.21 -36.33
C MET A 462 -11.80 15.05 -36.33
N SER A 463 -12.97 14.48 -36.63
CA SER A 463 -14.26 15.17 -36.44
C SER A 463 -14.73 15.11 -34.98
N GLY A 464 -14.01 14.37 -34.14
CA GLY A 464 -14.28 14.22 -32.72
C GLY A 464 -15.35 13.17 -32.41
N ARG A 465 -15.72 12.33 -33.38
CA ARG A 465 -16.60 11.17 -33.16
C ARG A 465 -15.77 10.08 -32.51
N ALA A 466 -16.27 9.48 -31.44
CA ALA A 466 -15.55 8.48 -30.68
C ALA A 466 -16.42 7.26 -30.39
N ALA A 467 -15.80 6.09 -30.37
CA ALA A 467 -16.46 4.84 -29.99
C ALA A 467 -15.60 4.06 -29.00
N ASN A 468 -16.28 3.34 -28.10
CA ASN A 468 -15.66 2.43 -27.14
C ASN A 468 -16.24 1.03 -27.25
N ARG A 469 -15.40 0.02 -27.09
CA ARG A 469 -15.80 -1.37 -26.83
C ARG A 469 -15.28 -1.75 -25.44
N ASN A 470 -16.19 -2.14 -24.55
CA ASN A 470 -15.84 -2.78 -23.28
C ASN A 470 -15.89 -4.31 -23.42
N PRO A 471 -15.09 -5.06 -22.64
CA PRO A 471 -15.19 -6.51 -22.62
C PRO A 471 -16.58 -6.94 -22.13
N ALA A 472 -17.14 -7.95 -22.79
CA ALA A 472 -18.37 -8.61 -22.35
C ALA A 472 -18.06 -9.77 -21.38
N ASN A 473 -16.85 -10.33 -21.45
CA ASN A 473 -16.36 -11.40 -20.58
C ASN A 473 -14.92 -11.07 -20.14
N ALA A 474 -14.79 -10.16 -19.18
CA ALA A 474 -13.50 -9.80 -18.61
C ALA A 474 -12.92 -10.97 -17.79
N ASP A 475 -11.59 -11.03 -17.66
CA ASP A 475 -10.97 -12.11 -16.90
C ASP A 475 -11.35 -12.01 -15.40
N PRO A 476 -11.51 -13.13 -14.67
CA PRO A 476 -11.96 -13.13 -13.27
C PRO A 476 -11.09 -12.33 -12.29
N SER A 477 -9.85 -11.99 -12.67
CA SER A 477 -8.97 -11.13 -11.87
C SER A 477 -9.20 -9.64 -12.07
N GLY A 478 -10.05 -9.22 -13.01
CA GLY A 478 -10.40 -7.81 -13.23
C GLY A 478 -11.45 -7.34 -12.22
N THR A 479 -11.13 -6.33 -11.42
CA THR A 479 -12.04 -5.79 -10.39
C THR A 479 -13.16 -4.92 -10.98
N TRP A 480 -12.85 -4.13 -12.02
CA TRP A 480 -13.83 -3.28 -12.70
C TRP A 480 -13.35 -2.89 -14.11
N TRP A 481 -14.27 -2.63 -15.03
CA TRP A 481 -13.99 -2.07 -16.35
C TRP A 481 -15.11 -1.15 -16.83
N GLY A 482 -14.77 -0.21 -17.71
CA GLY A 482 -15.74 0.69 -18.32
C GLY A 482 -15.09 1.76 -19.17
N ALA A 483 -15.93 2.65 -19.71
CA ALA A 483 -15.52 3.74 -20.58
C ALA A 483 -16.44 4.95 -20.38
N VAL A 484 -15.93 6.14 -20.74
CA VAL A 484 -16.66 7.40 -20.77
C VAL A 484 -16.19 8.16 -22.01
N SER A 485 -17.11 8.65 -22.82
CA SER A 485 -16.80 9.49 -23.97
C SER A 485 -17.49 10.84 -23.80
N GLY A 486 -16.84 11.89 -24.29
CA GLY A 486 -17.37 13.24 -24.28
C GLY A 486 -17.00 13.98 -25.56
N LYS A 487 -17.12 15.30 -25.56
CA LYS A 487 -16.78 16.11 -26.73
C LYS A 487 -15.27 16.00 -27.01
N TYR A 488 -14.93 15.32 -28.10
CA TYR A 488 -13.57 15.19 -28.63
C TYR A 488 -12.61 14.29 -27.80
N TYR A 489 -13.14 13.37 -27.00
CA TYR A 489 -12.33 12.37 -26.31
C TYR A 489 -13.11 11.09 -25.98
N ALA A 490 -12.37 10.01 -25.72
CA ALA A 490 -12.88 8.79 -25.11
C ALA A 490 -11.87 8.22 -24.11
N CYS A 491 -12.32 8.02 -22.88
CA CYS A 491 -11.62 7.35 -21.79
C CYS A 491 -12.09 5.90 -21.67
N GLN A 492 -11.17 4.99 -21.34
CA GLN A 492 -11.49 3.59 -21.06
C GLN A 492 -10.55 3.03 -20.00
N GLY A 493 -11.00 1.98 -19.31
CA GLY A 493 -10.11 1.19 -18.48
C GLY A 493 -10.67 -0.16 -18.10
N ASN A 494 -9.78 -1.09 -17.82
CA ASN A 494 -10.10 -2.43 -17.31
C ASN A 494 -9.18 -2.76 -16.15
N THR A 495 -9.62 -3.70 -15.30
CA THR A 495 -8.85 -4.10 -14.11
C THR A 495 -8.62 -2.89 -13.18
N LEU A 496 -9.53 -1.91 -13.20
CA LEU A 496 -9.43 -0.69 -12.40
C LEU A 496 -9.86 -0.94 -10.96
N VAL A 497 -9.45 -0.06 -10.06
CA VAL A 497 -9.97 -0.04 -8.68
C VAL A 497 -11.48 0.26 -8.62
N GLY A 498 -12.02 0.95 -9.63
CA GLY A 498 -13.45 1.27 -9.72
C GLY A 498 -13.77 2.30 -10.79
N ARG A 499 -15.07 2.62 -10.92
CA ARG A 499 -15.60 3.55 -11.94
C ARG A 499 -15.07 4.97 -11.86
N ASP A 500 -14.67 5.40 -10.67
CA ASP A 500 -14.26 6.79 -10.42
C ASP A 500 -12.97 7.14 -11.18
N VAL A 501 -12.17 6.14 -11.58
CA VAL A 501 -10.98 6.32 -12.41
C VAL A 501 -11.32 6.97 -13.75
N VAL A 502 -12.24 6.37 -14.54
CA VAL A 502 -12.59 6.90 -15.86
C VAL A 502 -13.37 8.21 -15.78
N PHE A 503 -14.16 8.41 -14.72
CA PHE A 503 -14.84 9.69 -14.47
C PHE A 503 -13.87 10.81 -14.08
N ALA A 504 -12.86 10.52 -13.26
CA ALA A 504 -11.83 11.49 -12.91
C ALA A 504 -11.01 11.90 -14.14
N MET A 505 -10.65 10.94 -15.01
CA MET A 505 -9.97 11.21 -16.28
C MET A 505 -10.79 12.14 -17.17
N ALA A 506 -12.06 11.79 -17.41
CA ALA A 506 -12.99 12.56 -18.23
C ALA A 506 -13.13 14.00 -17.71
N LYS A 507 -13.41 14.15 -16.41
CA LYS A 507 -13.56 15.45 -15.76
C LYS A 507 -12.30 16.31 -15.86
N ALA A 508 -11.13 15.71 -15.60
CA ALA A 508 -9.87 16.44 -15.68
C ALA A 508 -9.54 16.87 -17.11
N TYR A 509 -9.86 16.05 -18.11
CA TYR A 509 -9.71 16.40 -19.52
C TYR A 509 -10.58 17.61 -19.88
N GLU A 510 -11.84 17.61 -19.48
CA GLU A 510 -12.82 18.67 -19.79
C GLU A 510 -12.50 20.01 -19.11
N GLU A 511 -12.01 19.98 -17.87
CA GLU A 511 -11.74 21.20 -17.10
C GLU A 511 -10.35 21.80 -17.35
N THR A 512 -9.42 21.01 -17.88
CA THR A 512 -8.05 21.49 -18.14
C THR A 512 -8.03 22.35 -19.39
N LYS A 513 -7.57 23.59 -19.24
CA LYS A 513 -7.26 24.48 -20.36
C LYS A 513 -5.82 24.25 -20.82
N GLY A 514 -5.57 24.43 -22.11
CA GLY A 514 -4.23 24.29 -22.70
C GLY A 514 -4.26 23.47 -23.98
N SER A 515 -3.09 22.98 -24.36
CA SER A 515 -2.91 22.09 -25.51
C SER A 515 -3.65 20.76 -25.34
N LEU A 516 -3.78 19.97 -26.40
CA LEU A 516 -4.28 18.60 -26.31
C LEU A 516 -3.41 17.76 -25.35
N ALA A 517 -2.09 17.91 -25.42
CA ALA A 517 -1.16 17.16 -24.58
C ALA A 517 -1.32 17.50 -23.09
N ASP A 518 -1.59 18.77 -22.74
CA ASP A 518 -1.85 19.17 -21.34
C ASP A 518 -3.08 18.46 -20.78
N ARG A 519 -4.15 18.40 -21.59
CA ARG A 519 -5.42 17.75 -21.22
C ARG A 519 -5.27 16.23 -21.10
N LEU A 520 -4.52 15.60 -22.01
CA LEU A 520 -4.18 14.16 -21.93
C LEU A 520 -3.39 13.84 -20.66
N MET A 521 -2.38 14.66 -20.33
CA MET A 521 -1.59 14.49 -19.10
C MET A 521 -2.44 14.72 -17.85
N ALA A 522 -3.30 15.73 -17.83
CA ALA A 522 -4.20 15.98 -16.71
C ALA A 522 -5.18 14.82 -16.48
N ALA A 523 -5.73 14.27 -17.56
CA ALA A 523 -6.58 13.08 -17.49
C ALA A 523 -5.84 11.88 -16.89
N LEU A 524 -4.62 11.60 -17.37
CA LEU A 524 -3.84 10.46 -16.90
C LEU A 524 -3.48 10.59 -15.41
N ILE A 525 -3.08 11.78 -14.95
CA ILE A 525 -2.82 12.08 -13.55
C ILE A 525 -4.08 11.88 -12.70
N ALA A 526 -5.23 12.36 -13.15
CA ALA A 526 -6.48 12.22 -12.42
C ALA A 526 -6.92 10.75 -12.30
N GLY A 527 -6.75 9.95 -13.36
CA GLY A 527 -6.99 8.51 -13.33
C GLY A 527 -6.10 7.79 -12.32
N ASP A 528 -4.81 8.12 -12.28
CA ASP A 528 -3.87 7.53 -11.30
C ASP A 528 -4.21 7.93 -9.86
N CYS A 529 -4.55 9.20 -9.63
CA CYS A 529 -4.97 9.71 -8.32
C CYS A 529 -6.26 9.06 -7.82
N ALA A 530 -7.19 8.72 -8.73
CA ALA A 530 -8.41 7.95 -8.42
C ALA A 530 -8.15 6.45 -8.19
N GLY A 531 -6.89 6.02 -8.24
CA GLY A 531 -6.41 4.67 -7.89
C GLY A 531 -5.97 3.84 -9.09
N GLY A 532 -6.39 4.19 -10.32
CA GLY A 532 -5.89 3.59 -11.56
C GLY A 532 -6.11 2.07 -11.67
N ASP A 533 -5.08 1.38 -12.14
CA ASP A 533 -5.00 -0.08 -12.23
C ASP A 533 -4.84 -0.69 -10.82
N HIS A 534 -5.76 -1.58 -10.42
CA HIS A 534 -5.77 -2.14 -9.06
C HIS A 534 -4.53 -2.98 -8.75
N ARG A 535 -3.78 -3.42 -9.78
CA ARG A 535 -2.54 -4.18 -9.64
C ARG A 535 -1.35 -3.28 -9.28
N GLY A 536 -1.49 -1.96 -9.44
CA GLY A 536 -0.47 -0.95 -9.15
C GLY A 536 0.07 -0.25 -10.40
N ARG A 537 1.26 0.35 -10.28
CA ARG A 537 1.89 1.19 -11.32
C ARG A 537 3.15 0.53 -11.86
N LEU A 538 3.38 0.58 -13.17
CA LEU A 538 4.62 0.10 -13.78
C LEU A 538 5.05 0.96 -14.95
N ALA A 539 4.14 1.28 -15.86
CA ALA A 539 4.47 2.05 -17.05
C ALA A 539 3.37 3.04 -17.40
N ALA A 540 3.76 4.11 -18.08
CA ALA A 540 2.88 5.14 -18.60
C ALA A 540 3.45 5.71 -19.90
N GLY A 541 2.59 6.27 -20.75
CA GLY A 541 3.06 6.99 -21.93
C GLY A 541 2.01 7.87 -22.56
N ILE A 542 2.47 8.79 -23.40
CA ILE A 542 1.66 9.70 -24.21
C ILE A 542 2.22 9.73 -25.62
N ARG A 543 1.33 9.72 -26.61
CA ARG A 543 1.62 9.94 -28.02
C ARG A 543 0.70 11.01 -28.58
N VAL A 544 1.25 11.96 -29.30
CA VAL A 544 0.53 13.06 -29.93
C VAL A 544 1.00 13.20 -31.37
N ALA A 545 0.08 13.45 -32.29
CA ALA A 545 0.32 13.71 -33.69
C ALA A 545 -0.36 15.02 -34.10
N LYS A 546 0.24 15.75 -35.05
CA LYS A 546 -0.25 17.04 -35.53
C LYS A 546 -0.29 17.05 -37.05
N GLN A 547 -1.40 17.50 -37.61
CA GLN A 547 -1.54 17.65 -39.06
C GLN A 547 -0.37 18.46 -39.65
N GLY A 548 0.23 17.94 -40.72
CA GLY A 548 1.40 18.53 -41.37
C GLY A 548 2.75 18.16 -40.75
N VAL A 549 2.78 17.33 -39.70
CA VAL A 549 4.00 16.75 -39.14
C VAL A 549 3.98 15.25 -39.38
N ASP A 550 5.01 14.69 -40.00
CA ASP A 550 5.11 13.25 -40.24
C ASP A 550 5.36 12.48 -38.93
N GLY A 551 4.62 11.39 -38.73
CA GLY A 551 4.75 10.53 -37.54
C GLY A 551 4.18 11.14 -36.26
N TYR A 552 4.75 10.73 -35.12
CA TYR A 552 4.39 11.29 -33.81
C TYR A 552 5.07 12.65 -33.63
N TRP A 553 4.27 13.66 -33.33
CA TRP A 553 4.75 15.00 -32.99
C TRP A 553 5.32 15.07 -31.57
N LEU A 554 4.77 14.29 -30.63
CA LEU A 554 5.33 14.11 -29.29
C LEU A 554 5.15 12.67 -28.83
N GLU A 555 6.20 12.09 -28.25
CA GLU A 555 6.13 10.82 -27.55
C GLU A 555 6.97 10.86 -26.26
N LEU A 556 6.37 10.43 -25.15
CA LEU A 556 7.06 10.26 -23.87
C LEU A 556 6.65 8.94 -23.24
N TYR A 557 7.61 8.25 -22.63
CA TYR A 557 7.39 6.95 -22.02
C TYR A 557 8.11 6.81 -20.68
N VAL A 558 7.46 6.11 -19.77
CA VAL A 558 8.07 5.51 -18.60
C VAL A 558 7.81 4.02 -18.68
N ASP A 559 8.84 3.22 -18.95
CA ASP A 559 8.67 1.78 -19.19
C ASP A 559 8.61 0.97 -17.89
N LYS A 560 9.21 1.48 -16.81
CA LYS A 560 9.27 0.83 -15.48
C LYS A 560 9.47 1.87 -14.37
N SER A 561 8.42 2.12 -13.58
CA SER A 561 8.44 2.92 -12.36
C SER A 561 7.24 2.53 -11.47
N ASP A 562 7.43 2.56 -10.15
CA ASP A 562 6.34 2.39 -9.18
C ASP A 562 5.45 3.65 -9.05
N ASP A 563 5.80 4.74 -9.75
CA ASP A 563 5.01 5.96 -9.89
C ASP A 563 5.01 6.51 -11.33
N ALA A 564 4.84 5.61 -12.31
CA ALA A 564 5.08 5.89 -13.72
C ALA A 564 4.32 7.10 -14.29
N VAL A 565 3.09 7.38 -13.82
CA VAL A 565 2.31 8.55 -14.27
C VAL A 565 2.93 9.85 -13.78
N ILE A 566 3.40 9.88 -12.54
CA ILE A 566 4.06 11.06 -11.97
C ILE A 566 5.43 11.27 -12.61
N ASP A 567 6.19 10.22 -12.87
CA ASP A 567 7.47 10.36 -13.55
C ASP A 567 7.30 10.82 -15.01
N LEU A 568 6.25 10.33 -15.70
CA LEU A 568 5.87 10.84 -17.02
C LEU A 568 5.48 12.32 -16.94
N ALA A 569 4.72 12.71 -15.91
CA ALA A 569 4.34 14.11 -15.68
C ALA A 569 5.54 15.01 -15.39
N LYS A 570 6.57 14.52 -14.68
CA LYS A 570 7.83 15.26 -14.49
C LYS A 570 8.57 15.45 -15.81
N GLN A 571 8.68 14.40 -16.63
CA GLN A 571 9.28 14.50 -17.96
C GLN A 571 8.52 15.52 -18.82
N TYR A 572 7.20 15.45 -18.84
CA TYR A 572 6.36 16.40 -19.56
C TYR A 572 6.49 17.84 -19.03
N ALA A 573 6.52 18.02 -17.70
CA ALA A 573 6.69 19.33 -17.08
C ALA A 573 8.08 19.94 -17.32
N ALA A 574 9.12 19.12 -17.53
CA ALA A 574 10.46 19.58 -17.90
C ALA A 574 10.64 19.78 -19.42
N LEU A 575 9.71 19.26 -20.24
CA LEU A 575 9.81 19.33 -21.69
C LEU A 575 9.73 20.78 -22.21
N ASP A 576 10.64 21.13 -23.12
CA ASP A 576 10.56 22.30 -23.97
C ASP A 576 10.17 21.87 -25.38
N HIS A 577 8.87 21.92 -25.68
CA HIS A 577 8.31 21.42 -26.94
C HIS A 577 6.98 22.09 -27.25
N GLU A 578 6.71 22.41 -28.51
CA GLU A 578 5.50 23.13 -28.95
C GLU A 578 4.18 22.39 -28.67
N ALA A 579 4.22 21.06 -28.58
CA ALA A 579 3.06 20.25 -28.21
C ALA A 579 2.61 20.49 -26.76
N LYS A 580 3.48 21.05 -25.92
CA LYS A 580 3.17 21.44 -24.56
C LYS A 580 2.66 22.88 -24.53
N GLY A 581 1.48 23.06 -23.96
CA GLY A 581 0.89 24.39 -23.83
C GLY A 581 1.41 25.13 -22.60
N ALA A 582 0.70 26.19 -22.22
CA ALA A 582 1.06 27.01 -21.06
C ALA A 582 0.82 26.32 -19.69
N TRP A 583 0.48 25.03 -19.69
CA TRP A 583 0.26 24.29 -18.44
C TRP A 583 1.57 24.14 -17.68
N ARG A 584 1.72 24.93 -16.63
CA ARG A 584 2.96 25.04 -15.82
C ARG A 584 3.26 23.83 -14.92
N GLY A 585 2.59 22.70 -15.10
CA GLY A 585 2.59 21.61 -14.12
C GLY A 585 1.86 22.04 -12.84
N GLY A 586 0.56 21.77 -12.80
CA GLY A 586 -0.32 21.79 -11.64
C GLY A 586 -0.01 22.73 -10.46
N ARG A 587 -0.45 23.99 -10.52
CA ARG A 587 -1.37 24.44 -9.44
C ARG A 587 -2.72 23.82 -9.78
N LEU A 588 -2.97 22.65 -9.24
CA LEU A 588 -4.23 21.93 -9.44
C LEU A 588 -5.41 22.84 -9.04
N PRO A 589 -6.48 22.98 -9.86
CA PRO A 589 -7.65 23.79 -9.53
C PRO A 589 -8.57 23.16 -8.45
N TRP A 590 -8.07 22.23 -7.63
CA TRP A 590 -8.89 21.45 -6.69
C TRP A 590 -8.66 21.80 -5.21
N ARG A 591 -8.18 23.01 -4.90
CA ARG A 591 -8.27 23.52 -3.52
C ARG A 591 -9.75 23.67 -3.16
N GLY A 592 -10.27 22.67 -2.47
CA GLY A 592 -11.67 22.61 -2.03
C GLY A 592 -12.19 21.21 -1.69
N ARG A 593 -11.48 20.12 -2.04
CA ARG A 593 -11.80 18.77 -1.56
C ARG A 593 -10.66 18.23 -0.68
N PRO A 594 -10.90 17.88 0.60
CA PRO A 594 -9.92 17.13 1.37
C PRO A 594 -9.69 15.77 0.69
N GLY A 595 -8.44 15.46 0.31
CA GLY A 595 -8.06 14.14 -0.23
C GLY A 595 -7.17 14.13 -1.48
N LEU A 596 -7.07 15.22 -2.27
CA LEU A 596 -6.25 15.22 -3.51
C LEU A 596 -4.99 16.12 -3.47
N ALA A 597 -4.85 16.98 -2.47
CA ALA A 597 -3.79 18.01 -2.45
C ALA A 597 -2.40 17.50 -1.98
N SER A 598 -2.29 16.29 -1.43
CA SER A 598 -1.09 15.84 -0.70
C SER A 598 0.03 15.27 -1.57
N ARG A 599 -0.17 14.99 -2.87
CA ARG A 599 0.81 14.25 -3.70
C ARG A 599 1.90 15.11 -4.38
N TRP A 600 1.79 16.43 -4.46
CA TRP A 600 2.76 17.27 -5.19
C TRP A 600 3.83 17.97 -4.33
N HIS A 601 3.58 18.21 -3.03
CA HIS A 601 4.48 19.02 -2.20
C HIS A 601 5.81 18.34 -1.80
N LEU A 602 6.02 17.07 -2.14
CA LEU A 602 7.23 16.33 -1.78
C LEU A 602 8.30 16.27 -2.90
N ALA A 603 8.05 16.81 -4.11
CA ALA A 603 8.96 16.65 -5.25
C ALA A 603 9.55 17.94 -5.83
N SER A 604 9.07 19.13 -5.46
CA SER A 604 9.61 20.41 -5.97
C SER A 604 10.36 21.15 -4.86
N GLY A 605 11.57 20.72 -4.56
CA GLY A 605 12.49 21.54 -3.76
C GLY A 605 12.88 22.79 -4.54
N LYS A 606 12.29 23.95 -4.18
CA LYS A 606 12.89 25.30 -4.28
C LYS A 606 11.97 26.40 -3.70
N GLU A 607 12.52 27.05 -2.67
CA GLU A 607 12.42 28.45 -2.23
C GLU A 607 11.05 29.17 -2.24
N GLN A 608 10.54 29.43 -1.03
CA GLN A 608 9.69 30.57 -0.74
C GLN A 608 10.56 31.84 -0.68
N GLY A 609 10.28 32.81 -1.54
CA GLY A 609 10.90 34.12 -1.49
C GLY A 609 10.08 35.15 -2.24
N GLN A 610 9.43 36.03 -1.46
CA GLN A 610 8.99 37.39 -1.82
C GLN A 610 7.98 37.54 -2.96
N ASP A 611 6.73 37.84 -2.58
CA ASP A 611 6.02 39.01 -3.12
C ASP A 611 4.90 39.39 -2.15
N ALA A 612 5.20 40.39 -1.31
CA ALA A 612 4.23 41.16 -0.56
C ALA A 612 4.43 42.62 -0.95
N LEU A 613 3.55 43.15 -1.81
CA LEU A 613 3.41 44.58 -1.99
C LEU A 613 1.95 44.96 -2.28
N ALA A 614 1.42 45.70 -1.31
CA ALA A 614 0.51 46.83 -1.42
C ALA A 614 -0.86 46.64 -2.08
N THR A 615 -1.91 46.78 -1.27
CA THR A 615 -2.83 47.92 -1.37
C THR A 615 -3.59 48.10 -0.04
N ALA A 616 -3.26 49.17 0.69
CA ALA A 616 -4.15 49.82 1.65
C ALA A 616 -5.18 50.63 0.84
N THR A 617 -6.44 50.83 1.28
CA THR A 617 -6.83 51.84 2.28
C THR A 617 -8.23 51.57 2.93
N PRO A 618 -8.60 52.29 4.02
CA PRO A 618 -9.56 51.87 5.07
C PRO A 618 -10.88 52.67 5.11
N TYR A 619 -11.60 52.55 6.25
CA TYR A 619 -12.81 53.25 6.78
C TYR A 619 -14.08 52.37 6.80
N HIS A 620 -14.95 52.34 7.82
CA HIS A 620 -15.22 53.28 8.91
C HIS A 620 -15.89 52.54 10.11
N GLN A 621 -15.56 52.94 11.34
CA GLN A 621 -16.36 52.67 12.54
C GLN A 621 -17.64 53.50 12.55
N LEU A 622 -18.76 52.91 12.98
CA LEU A 622 -19.89 53.61 13.60
C LEU A 622 -20.51 52.74 14.72
N LYS A 623 -20.38 53.23 15.96
CA LYS A 623 -21.34 53.14 17.09
C LYS A 623 -21.66 54.61 17.44
N PRO A 624 -22.75 55.00 18.15
CA PRO A 624 -23.35 54.28 19.30
C PRO A 624 -24.89 54.49 19.52
N GLY A 625 -25.40 53.90 20.62
CA GLY A 625 -26.60 54.36 21.36
C GLY A 625 -27.68 53.29 21.56
N SER A 626 -27.69 52.51 22.65
CA SER A 626 -28.15 52.81 24.03
C SER A 626 -29.66 52.56 24.27
N LYS A 627 -29.98 51.43 24.90
CA LYS A 627 -30.56 51.33 26.25
C LYS A 627 -30.47 49.90 26.74
#